data_AF-A0A9E5EWV3-F1
#
_entry.id   AF-A0A9E5EWV3-F1
#
_cell.length_a   1.000
_cell.length_b   1.000
_cell.length_c   1.000
_cell.angle_alpha   90.00
_cell.angle_beta   90.00
_cell.angle_gamma   90.00
#
_symmetry.space_group_name_H-M   'P 1'
#
loop_
_entity.id
_entity.type
_entity.pdbx_description
1 polymer ?
#
loop_
_entity_poly.entity_id
_entity_poly.type
_entity_poly.pdbx_seq_one_letter_code
_entity_poly.pdbx_strand_id
1 'polypeptide(L)'
;LFNEVLISDQAVNLAKPFIFQIEPGNGHPRENNNEHRLISLYDNSGESFKTGKDTSENQVTIHLREADALFYLFDPTQNIRIRKESERVQQQSMNSYKNIDDRQETILSEALSRIWRHRGLSASNKYDCPLIVILTKWDSWCHLVPDVSMADPFISQPGKGEQHLLSIPAIKQASKEMKKFLENYAPNIVNACENFAKDVIYIPVSSFGSRPTLGPENKAMIKPSEIRPIWASVPMLYALAKTVKDILPLWLKSPDDATRAPKNNRQ
;
A
#
# COMPACT_ATOMS: atom_id res chain seq x y z
N LEU A 1 -3.53 -20.96 -0.38
CA LEU A 1 -2.91 -19.86 0.40
C LEU A 1 -2.40 -20.32 1.76
N PHE A 2 -2.80 -21.50 2.25
CA PHE A 2 -2.32 -22.05 3.53
C PHE A 2 -1.74 -23.45 3.29
N ASN A 3 -0.78 -23.84 4.12
CA ASN A 3 -0.22 -25.18 4.18
C ASN A 3 -0.36 -25.70 5.61
N GLU A 4 -0.79 -26.96 5.75
CA GLU A 4 -0.69 -27.68 7.01
C GLU A 4 0.74 -28.20 7.19
N VAL A 5 1.32 -27.95 8.35
CA VAL A 5 2.66 -28.41 8.73
C VAL A 5 2.60 -29.05 10.11
N LEU A 6 3.40 -30.09 10.33
CA LEU A 6 3.55 -30.71 11.64
C LEU A 6 4.62 -29.97 12.45
N ILE A 7 4.22 -29.36 13.55
CA ILE A 7 5.12 -28.73 14.53
C ILE A 7 4.92 -29.46 15.85
N SER A 8 5.96 -30.13 16.35
CA SER A 8 5.91 -30.90 17.61
C SER A 8 4.72 -31.88 17.66
N ASP A 9 4.52 -32.64 16.58
CA ASP A 9 3.42 -33.61 16.39
C ASP A 9 2.00 -33.02 16.37
N GLN A 10 1.87 -31.68 16.31
CA GLN A 10 0.60 -31.00 16.09
C GLN A 10 0.52 -30.47 14.65
N ALA A 11 -0.61 -30.73 13.99
CA ALA A 11 -0.91 -30.16 12.69
C ALA A 11 -1.31 -28.67 12.85
N VAL A 12 -0.57 -27.79 12.19
CA VAL A 12 -0.77 -26.34 12.25
C VAL A 12 -0.89 -25.78 10.84
N ASN A 13 -1.91 -24.96 10.61
CA ASN A 13 -2.06 -24.24 9.35
C ASN A 13 -1.28 -22.92 9.37
N LEU A 14 -0.35 -22.78 8.42
CA LEU A 14 0.45 -21.56 8.21
C LEU A 14 0.16 -20.92 6.86
N ALA A 15 0.34 -19.60 6.79
CA ALA A 15 0.26 -18.88 5.52
C ALA A 15 1.41 -19.28 4.59
N LYS A 16 1.08 -19.55 3.32
CA LYS A 16 2.07 -19.84 2.27
C LYS A 16 2.54 -18.52 1.65
N PRO A 17 3.85 -18.19 1.71
CA PRO A 17 4.37 -16.98 1.10
C PRO A 17 4.45 -17.08 -0.42
N PHE A 18 4.37 -15.93 -1.07
CA PHE A 18 4.92 -15.71 -2.39
C PHE A 18 6.39 -15.31 -2.24
N ILE A 19 7.28 -16.00 -2.93
CA ILE A 19 8.72 -15.80 -2.83
C ILE A 19 9.22 -15.24 -4.15
N PHE A 20 9.93 -14.11 -4.09
CA PHE A 20 10.54 -13.46 -5.24
C PHE A 20 12.03 -13.28 -4.98
N GLN A 21 12.84 -13.54 -5.99
CA GLN A 21 14.25 -13.14 -6.00
C GLN A 21 14.37 -11.83 -6.75
N ILE A 22 15.12 -10.88 -6.19
CA ILE A 22 15.48 -9.64 -6.85
C ILE A 22 16.99 -9.52 -6.94
N GLU A 23 17.46 -8.95 -8.04
CA GLU A 23 18.87 -8.69 -8.30
C GLU A 23 19.04 -7.36 -9.04
N PRO A 24 20.18 -6.67 -8.86
CA PRO A 24 20.52 -5.49 -9.63
C PRO A 24 20.51 -5.78 -11.14
N GLY A 25 19.70 -5.04 -11.90
CA GLY A 25 19.73 -5.09 -13.36
C GLY A 25 20.90 -4.29 -13.94
N ASN A 26 21.11 -4.42 -15.26
CA ASN A 26 22.14 -3.69 -15.99
C ASN A 26 22.02 -2.17 -15.77
N GLY A 27 23.15 -1.50 -15.50
CA GLY A 27 23.19 -0.05 -15.24
C GLY A 27 22.77 0.36 -13.82
N HIS A 28 22.46 -0.59 -12.93
CA HIS A 28 22.25 -0.32 -11.51
C HIS A 28 23.60 0.00 -10.83
N PRO A 29 23.67 0.93 -9.85
CA PRO A 29 24.91 1.24 -9.12
C PRO A 29 25.59 0.06 -8.44
N ARG A 30 24.86 -1.06 -8.28
CA ARG A 30 25.32 -2.31 -7.64
C ARG A 30 25.32 -3.51 -8.60
N GLU A 31 25.32 -3.30 -9.91
CA GLU A 31 25.32 -4.38 -10.93
C GLU A 31 26.39 -5.45 -10.65
N ASN A 32 27.61 -5.03 -10.27
CA ASN A 32 28.73 -5.95 -10.03
C ASN A 32 28.74 -6.62 -8.63
N ASN A 33 27.77 -6.33 -7.75
CA ASN A 33 27.84 -6.82 -6.36
C ASN A 33 27.39 -8.28 -6.18
N ASN A 34 26.87 -8.96 -7.22
CA ASN A 34 26.35 -10.34 -7.14
C ASN A 34 25.39 -10.56 -5.95
N GLU A 35 24.74 -9.50 -5.50
CA GLU A 35 23.87 -9.48 -4.33
C GLU A 35 22.45 -9.82 -4.77
N HIS A 36 22.02 -11.04 -4.46
CA HIS A 36 20.61 -11.41 -4.57
C HIS A 36 19.88 -11.11 -3.25
N ARG A 37 18.60 -10.75 -3.34
CA ARG A 37 17.71 -10.65 -2.17
C ARG A 37 16.47 -11.47 -2.42
N LEU A 38 15.96 -12.06 -1.35
CA LEU A 38 14.71 -12.81 -1.36
C LEU A 38 13.63 -12.00 -0.65
N ILE A 39 12.51 -11.81 -1.31
CA ILE A 39 11.33 -11.14 -0.78
C ILE A 39 10.27 -12.22 -0.52
N SER A 40 9.78 -12.27 0.72
CA SER A 40 8.63 -13.10 1.07
C SER A 40 7.42 -12.20 1.29
N LEU A 41 6.38 -12.37 0.46
CA LEU A 41 5.11 -11.65 0.59
C LEU A 41 4.04 -12.62 1.09
N TYR A 42 3.35 -12.23 2.15
CA TYR A 42 2.20 -12.94 2.67
C TYR A 42 0.93 -12.15 2.39
N ASP A 43 -0.12 -12.86 1.95
CA ASP A 43 -1.44 -12.27 1.71
C ASP A 43 -2.44 -12.84 2.73
N ASN A 44 -3.06 -11.95 3.51
CA ASN A 44 -4.12 -12.30 4.44
C ASN A 44 -5.42 -11.60 4.03
N SER A 45 -6.47 -12.39 3.82
CA SER A 45 -7.81 -11.85 3.66
C SER A 45 -8.32 -11.22 4.95
N GLY A 46 -9.19 -10.21 4.85
CA GLY A 46 -9.85 -9.61 6.02
C GLY A 46 -10.63 -10.62 6.88
N GLU A 47 -11.08 -11.73 6.29
CA GLU A 47 -11.78 -12.79 7.03
C GLU A 47 -10.88 -13.55 7.99
N SER A 48 -9.58 -13.60 7.71
CA SER A 48 -8.57 -14.17 8.59
C SER A 48 -8.53 -13.45 9.95
N PHE A 49 -8.95 -12.19 9.99
CA PHE A 49 -8.98 -11.33 11.18
C PHE A 49 -10.33 -11.31 11.90
N LYS A 50 -11.33 -12.12 11.49
CA LYS A 50 -12.57 -12.24 12.27
C LYS A 50 -12.30 -12.93 13.62
N THR A 51 -13.08 -12.59 14.65
CA THR A 51 -12.96 -13.18 16.00
C THR A 51 -13.04 -14.70 15.95
N GLY A 52 -12.18 -15.39 16.70
CA GLY A 52 -12.13 -16.86 16.78
C GLY A 52 -11.42 -17.55 15.60
N LYS A 53 -10.86 -16.80 14.64
CA LYS A 53 -10.10 -17.37 13.52
C LYS A 53 -8.62 -17.58 13.82
N ASP A 54 -8.07 -16.96 14.87
CA ASP A 54 -6.70 -17.19 15.35
C ASP A 54 -6.77 -18.21 16.49
N THR A 55 -6.30 -19.42 16.22
CA THR A 55 -6.25 -20.53 17.18
C THR A 55 -4.84 -21.14 17.17
N SER A 56 -4.51 -21.95 18.18
CA SER A 56 -3.22 -22.66 18.22
C SER A 56 -2.95 -23.50 16.98
N GLU A 57 -4.01 -24.04 16.36
CA GLU A 57 -3.98 -24.88 15.15
C GLU A 57 -4.10 -24.06 13.84
N ASN A 58 -4.47 -22.78 13.92
CA ASN A 58 -4.67 -21.90 12.76
C ASN A 58 -3.96 -20.55 12.94
N GLN A 59 -2.64 -20.59 12.81
CA GLN A 59 -1.73 -19.46 13.07
C GLN A 59 -1.44 -18.63 11.81
N VAL A 60 -2.47 -18.39 10.99
CA VAL A 60 -2.32 -17.78 9.65
C VAL A 60 -1.82 -16.34 9.67
N THR A 61 -1.76 -15.70 10.84
CA THR A 61 -1.29 -14.31 11.03
C THR A 61 0.03 -14.21 11.81
N ILE A 62 0.64 -15.32 12.23
CA ILE A 62 1.86 -15.29 13.07
C ILE A 62 3.06 -14.62 12.37
N HIS A 63 3.14 -14.76 11.04
CA HIS A 63 4.20 -14.17 10.22
C HIS A 63 4.21 -12.63 10.27
N LEU A 64 3.07 -11.98 10.59
CA LEU A 64 3.00 -10.52 10.74
C LEU A 64 3.92 -10.03 11.86
N ARG A 65 4.26 -10.90 12.82
CA ARG A 65 5.23 -10.63 13.87
C ARG A 65 6.62 -10.33 13.32
N GLU A 66 7.03 -10.99 12.24
CA GLU A 66 8.38 -10.88 11.68
C GLU A 66 8.43 -9.94 10.46
N ALA A 67 7.34 -9.23 10.16
CA ALA A 67 7.25 -8.41 8.96
C ALA A 67 8.16 -7.17 9.02
N ASP A 68 8.99 -6.99 7.99
CA ASP A 68 9.81 -5.79 7.78
C ASP A 68 8.98 -4.57 7.35
N ALA A 69 7.82 -4.81 6.72
CA ALA A 69 6.85 -3.79 6.32
C ALA A 69 5.44 -4.39 6.32
N LEU A 70 4.43 -3.57 6.62
CA LEU A 70 3.03 -3.97 6.60
C LEU A 70 2.27 -3.22 5.51
N PHE A 71 1.42 -3.93 4.79
CA PHE A 71 0.50 -3.35 3.82
C PHE A 71 -0.94 -3.54 4.30
N TYR A 72 -1.69 -2.44 4.39
CA TYR A 72 -3.11 -2.47 4.70
C TYR A 72 -3.91 -1.90 3.54
N LEU A 73 -4.77 -2.72 2.94
CA LEU A 73 -5.64 -2.29 1.85
C LEU A 73 -6.92 -1.71 2.42
N PHE A 74 -7.10 -0.41 2.26
CA PHE A 74 -8.34 0.29 2.57
C PHE A 74 -9.08 0.59 1.27
N ASP A 75 -10.40 0.39 1.26
CA ASP A 75 -11.25 0.72 0.11
C ASP A 75 -12.17 1.88 0.49
N PRO A 76 -11.79 3.13 0.16
CA PRO A 76 -12.60 4.32 0.43
C PRO A 76 -14.04 4.24 -0.09
N THR A 77 -14.29 3.47 -1.16
CA THR A 77 -15.65 3.34 -1.72
C THR A 77 -16.61 2.57 -0.80
N GLN A 78 -16.08 1.80 0.14
CA GLN A 78 -16.87 1.06 1.13
C GLN A 78 -17.23 1.93 2.34
N ASN A 79 -16.49 3.00 2.61
CA ASN A 79 -16.78 3.92 3.71
C ASN A 79 -18.03 4.74 3.43
N ILE A 80 -18.95 4.85 4.41
CA ILE A 80 -20.26 5.46 4.18
C ILE A 80 -20.17 6.97 3.97
N ARG A 81 -19.24 7.65 4.65
CA ARG A 81 -19.08 9.10 4.55
C ARG A 81 -18.47 9.47 3.20
N ILE A 82 -17.42 8.76 2.79
CA ILE A 82 -16.77 8.95 1.48
C ILE A 82 -17.76 8.65 0.35
N ARG A 83 -18.52 7.55 0.43
CA ARG A 83 -19.51 7.19 -0.59
C ARG A 83 -20.60 8.25 -0.73
N LYS A 84 -21.21 8.68 0.38
CA LYS A 84 -22.25 9.71 0.36
C LYS A 84 -21.74 11.01 -0.26
N GLU A 85 -20.51 11.38 0.05
CA GLU A 85 -19.91 12.59 -0.52
C GLU A 85 -19.62 12.42 -2.02
N SER A 86 -19.11 11.26 -2.43
CA SER A 86 -18.89 10.95 -3.85
C SER A 86 -20.20 10.99 -4.65
N GLU A 87 -21.28 10.40 -4.12
CA GLU A 87 -22.61 10.44 -4.74
C GLU A 87 -23.15 11.87 -4.83
N ARG A 88 -22.95 12.68 -3.79
CA ARG A 88 -23.33 14.09 -3.77
C ARG A 88 -22.62 14.90 -4.84
N VAL A 89 -21.31 14.70 -5.02
CA VAL A 89 -20.50 15.43 -6.00
C VAL A 89 -20.76 14.94 -7.42
N GLN A 90 -20.91 13.63 -7.64
CA GLN A 90 -21.17 13.06 -8.97
C GLN A 90 -22.65 13.14 -9.41
N GLN A 91 -23.58 13.44 -8.49
CA GLN A 91 -25.03 13.37 -8.74
C GLN A 91 -25.48 12.00 -9.28
N GLN A 92 -24.76 10.95 -8.90
CA GLN A 92 -25.00 9.58 -9.34
C GLN A 92 -24.93 8.64 -8.14
N SER A 93 -25.86 7.69 -8.09
CA SER A 93 -25.90 6.72 -6.99
C SER A 93 -24.87 5.61 -7.18
N MET A 94 -24.11 5.31 -6.13
CA MET A 94 -23.17 4.20 -6.04
C MET A 94 -23.87 2.97 -5.42
N ASN A 95 -25.07 2.65 -5.91
CA ASN A 95 -25.99 1.59 -5.43
C ASN A 95 -25.41 0.16 -5.33
N SER A 96 -24.17 -0.07 -5.77
CA SER A 96 -23.54 -1.40 -5.85
C SER A 96 -22.77 -1.81 -4.59
N TYR A 97 -22.53 -0.89 -3.65
CA TYR A 97 -21.71 -1.17 -2.46
C TYR A 97 -22.58 -1.34 -1.22
N LYS A 98 -22.78 -2.59 -0.77
CA LYS A 98 -23.41 -2.88 0.54
C LYS A 98 -22.67 -2.10 1.64
N ASN A 99 -23.40 -1.59 2.63
CA ASN A 99 -22.82 -0.93 3.81
C ASN A 99 -21.87 -1.90 4.52
N ILE A 100 -20.56 -1.74 4.30
CA ILE A 100 -19.47 -2.59 4.83
C ILE A 100 -18.56 -1.81 5.79
N ASP A 101 -18.83 -0.52 6.02
CA ASP A 101 -17.95 0.42 6.74
C ASP A 101 -17.44 -0.14 8.09
N ASP A 102 -18.34 -0.65 8.93
CA ASP A 102 -18.01 -1.20 10.26
C ASP A 102 -17.03 -2.38 10.20
N ARG A 103 -16.93 -3.09 9.06
CA ARG A 103 -16.05 -4.26 8.94
C ARG A 103 -14.60 -3.86 8.75
N GLN A 104 -14.28 -2.77 8.04
CA GLN A 104 -12.89 -2.44 7.73
C GLN A 104 -12.15 -1.92 8.97
N GLU A 105 -12.77 -1.02 9.74
CA GLU A 105 -12.21 -0.53 11.00
C GLU A 105 -12.04 -1.66 12.03
N THR A 106 -13.03 -2.55 12.13
CA THR A 106 -12.97 -3.72 13.03
C THR A 106 -11.85 -4.68 12.62
N ILE A 107 -11.72 -4.98 11.33
CA ILE A 107 -10.67 -5.85 10.79
C ILE A 107 -9.29 -5.24 11.06
N LEU A 108 -9.12 -3.94 10.81
CA LEU A 108 -7.88 -3.24 11.11
C LEU A 108 -7.54 -3.34 12.60
N SER A 109 -8.47 -2.94 13.47
CA SER A 109 -8.24 -2.94 14.92
C SER A 109 -7.85 -4.33 15.43
N GLU A 110 -8.56 -5.39 15.00
CA GLU A 110 -8.25 -6.77 15.40
C GLU A 110 -6.91 -7.24 14.82
N ALA A 111 -6.57 -6.87 13.57
CA ALA A 111 -5.27 -7.17 12.98
C ALA A 111 -4.12 -6.52 13.76
N LEU A 112 -4.25 -5.24 14.08
CA LEU A 112 -3.26 -4.51 14.89
C LEU A 112 -3.13 -5.15 16.28
N SER A 113 -4.24 -5.43 16.96
CA SER A 113 -4.23 -6.13 18.26
C SER A 113 -3.59 -7.52 18.22
N ARG A 114 -3.69 -8.25 17.10
CA ARG A 114 -2.99 -9.54 16.93
C ARG A 114 -1.51 -9.40 16.77
N ILE A 115 -1.04 -8.44 15.96
CA ILE A 115 0.40 -8.18 15.79
C ILE A 115 1.03 -7.86 17.15
N TRP A 116 0.34 -7.04 17.95
CA TRP A 116 0.71 -6.73 19.32
C TRP A 116 0.81 -7.97 20.22
N ARG A 117 -0.23 -8.82 20.23
CA ARG A 117 -0.23 -10.08 20.99
C ARG A 117 0.92 -11.00 20.59
N HIS A 118 1.17 -11.16 19.29
CA HIS A 118 2.22 -12.05 18.78
C HIS A 118 3.62 -11.54 19.11
N ARG A 119 3.86 -10.22 19.09
CA ARG A 119 5.18 -9.63 19.42
C ARG A 119 5.48 -9.54 20.92
N GLY A 120 4.49 -9.68 21.81
CA GLY A 120 4.70 -9.50 23.25
C GLY A 120 5.15 -8.08 23.63
N LEU A 121 4.89 -7.08 22.79
CA LEU A 121 5.25 -5.69 23.05
C LEU A 121 4.30 -5.08 24.10
N SER A 122 4.80 -4.18 24.96
CA SER A 122 3.96 -3.41 25.89
C SER A 122 3.18 -2.34 25.13
N ALA A 123 1.88 -2.19 25.43
CA ALA A 123 0.94 -1.30 24.74
C ALA A 123 1.38 0.19 24.59
N SER A 124 2.50 0.61 25.18
CA SER A 124 3.09 1.94 25.06
C SER A 124 3.99 2.14 23.83
N ASN A 125 4.49 1.08 23.19
CA ASN A 125 5.54 1.19 22.16
C ASN A 125 4.99 1.12 20.73
N LYS A 126 5.02 2.21 19.98
CA LYS A 126 4.65 2.16 18.55
C LYS A 126 5.51 1.16 17.76
N TYR A 127 4.88 0.51 16.79
CA TYR A 127 5.48 -0.43 15.85
C TYR A 127 6.56 0.27 15.00
N ASP A 128 7.75 -0.33 14.95
CA ASP A 128 8.94 0.26 14.32
C ASP A 128 8.98 0.12 12.80
N CYS A 129 8.28 -0.86 12.25
CA CYS A 129 8.28 -1.12 10.82
C CYS A 129 7.26 -0.20 10.10
N PRO A 130 7.52 0.18 8.83
CA PRO A 130 6.61 1.02 8.07
C PRO A 130 5.25 0.34 7.86
N LEU A 131 4.18 1.10 8.09
CA LEU A 131 2.81 0.75 7.73
C LEU A 131 2.41 1.53 6.48
N ILE A 132 2.24 0.81 5.37
CA ILE A 132 1.78 1.34 4.10
C ILE A 132 0.27 1.10 3.97
N VAL A 133 -0.51 2.17 4.13
CA VAL A 133 -1.95 2.15 3.92
C VAL A 133 -2.25 2.43 2.46
N ILE A 134 -2.71 1.41 1.74
CA ILE A 134 -3.02 1.47 0.31
C ILE A 134 -4.49 1.86 0.15
N LEU A 135 -4.75 3.04 -0.40
CA LEU A 135 -6.10 3.53 -0.69
C LEU A 135 -6.49 3.10 -2.09
N THR A 136 -7.26 2.01 -2.17
CA THR A 136 -7.59 1.36 -3.43
C THR A 136 -8.66 2.13 -4.22
N LYS A 137 -8.76 1.81 -5.52
CA LYS A 137 -9.77 2.35 -6.45
C LYS A 137 -9.76 3.88 -6.54
N TRP A 138 -8.57 4.48 -6.51
CA TRP A 138 -8.40 5.93 -6.62
C TRP A 138 -9.22 6.53 -7.77
N ASP A 139 -9.25 5.89 -8.94
CA ASP A 139 -10.05 6.28 -10.11
C ASP A 139 -11.54 6.53 -9.83
N SER A 140 -12.10 5.89 -8.81
CA SER A 140 -13.51 5.98 -8.45
C SER A 140 -13.84 7.16 -7.54
N TRP A 141 -12.86 7.68 -6.79
CA TRP A 141 -13.05 8.72 -5.77
C TRP A 141 -12.09 9.92 -5.85
N CYS A 142 -11.16 9.93 -6.81
CA CYS A 142 -10.18 11.00 -7.03
C CYS A 142 -10.77 12.42 -7.16
N HIS A 143 -11.99 12.54 -7.69
CA HIS A 143 -12.73 13.80 -7.81
C HIS A 143 -13.03 14.48 -6.45
N LEU A 144 -12.94 13.76 -5.33
CA LEU A 144 -13.07 14.34 -3.98
C LEU A 144 -11.80 15.06 -3.50
N VAL A 145 -10.69 14.90 -4.23
CA VAL A 145 -9.36 15.44 -3.89
C VAL A 145 -8.68 15.95 -5.18
N PRO A 146 -9.28 16.94 -5.86
CA PRO A 146 -8.90 17.36 -7.21
C PRO A 146 -7.48 17.95 -7.29
N ASP A 147 -6.95 18.47 -6.18
CA ASP A 147 -5.66 19.17 -6.15
C ASP A 147 -4.46 18.20 -6.00
N VAL A 148 -4.72 16.90 -5.87
CA VAL A 148 -3.66 15.91 -5.67
C VAL A 148 -3.06 15.51 -7.01
N SER A 149 -1.80 15.90 -7.21
CA SER A 149 -1.03 15.44 -8.36
C SER A 149 -0.71 13.95 -8.23
N MET A 150 -1.18 13.19 -9.21
CA MET A 150 -0.87 11.77 -9.41
C MET A 150 0.13 11.57 -10.54
N ALA A 151 0.98 12.57 -10.78
CA ALA A 151 2.09 12.44 -11.72
C ALA A 151 2.94 11.21 -11.40
N ASP A 152 3.58 10.65 -12.43
CA ASP A 152 4.46 9.50 -12.25
C ASP A 152 5.59 9.87 -11.25
N PRO A 153 5.78 9.10 -10.15
CA PRO A 153 6.82 9.39 -9.17
C PRO A 153 8.23 9.06 -9.69
N PHE A 154 8.39 8.52 -10.90
CA PHE A 154 9.70 8.31 -11.51
C PHE A 154 10.22 9.58 -12.18
N ILE A 155 11.42 10.00 -11.77
CA ILE A 155 12.13 11.13 -12.37
C ILE A 155 13.24 10.57 -13.24
N SER A 156 13.21 10.90 -14.54
CA SER A 156 14.30 10.61 -15.45
C SER A 156 15.44 11.59 -15.21
N GLN A 157 16.63 11.09 -14.89
CA GLN A 157 17.82 11.93 -14.81
C GLN A 157 18.62 11.81 -16.12
N PRO A 158 18.77 12.91 -16.90
CA PRO A 158 19.56 12.87 -18.12
C PRO A 158 21.05 12.64 -17.81
N GLY A 159 21.64 11.63 -18.46
CA GLY A 159 23.03 11.20 -18.24
C GLY A 159 23.43 9.98 -19.09
N LYS A 160 24.67 9.49 -18.96
CA LYS A 160 25.11 8.23 -19.59
C LYS A 160 24.42 7.04 -18.91
N GLY A 161 23.37 6.53 -19.55
CA GLY A 161 22.46 5.53 -19.01
C GLY A 161 21.25 6.22 -18.41
N GLU A 162 20.14 6.27 -19.14
CA GLU A 162 18.87 6.84 -18.66
C GLU A 162 18.46 6.11 -17.37
N GLN A 163 18.67 6.76 -16.22
CA GLN A 163 18.28 6.22 -14.93
C GLN A 163 16.97 6.86 -14.48
N HIS A 164 16.04 6.02 -14.03
CA HIS A 164 14.79 6.44 -13.41
C HIS A 164 14.92 6.37 -11.90
N LEU A 165 14.69 7.50 -11.22
CA LEU A 165 14.77 7.61 -9.77
C LEU A 165 13.38 7.69 -9.17
N LEU A 166 13.12 6.95 -8.10
CA LEU A 166 11.87 7.04 -7.36
C LEU A 166 11.84 8.29 -6.48
N SER A 167 10.91 9.21 -6.72
CA SER A 167 10.75 10.44 -5.95
C SER A 167 10.00 10.20 -4.63
N ILE A 168 10.76 10.06 -3.55
CA ILE A 168 10.19 9.95 -2.19
C ILE A 168 9.38 11.21 -1.80
N PRO A 169 9.81 12.45 -2.13
CA PRO A 169 9.05 13.64 -1.83
C PRO A 169 7.70 13.71 -2.54
N ALA A 170 7.60 13.25 -3.80
CA ALA A 170 6.33 13.19 -4.51
C ALA A 170 5.34 12.23 -3.81
N ILE A 171 5.80 11.04 -3.42
CA ILE A 171 4.99 10.06 -2.70
C ILE A 171 4.55 10.61 -1.33
N LYS A 172 5.46 11.25 -0.59
CA LYS A 172 5.12 11.87 0.71
C LYS A 172 4.14 13.01 0.59
N GLN A 173 4.23 13.82 -0.47
CA GLN A 173 3.30 14.91 -0.71
C GLN A 173 1.89 14.37 -1.02
N ALA A 174 1.77 13.37 -1.90
CA ALA A 174 0.49 12.69 -2.13
C ALA A 174 -0.06 12.07 -0.84
N SER A 175 0.79 11.41 -0.04
CA SER A 175 0.39 10.85 1.24
C SER A 175 -0.11 11.89 2.24
N LYS A 176 0.45 13.10 2.25
CA LYS A 176 -0.01 14.17 3.13
C LYS A 176 -1.44 14.59 2.76
N GLU A 177 -1.74 14.70 1.48
CA GLU A 177 -3.09 15.04 1.02
C GLU A 177 -4.08 13.89 1.26
N MET A 178 -3.65 12.64 1.08
CA MET A 178 -4.46 11.46 1.42
C MET A 178 -4.76 11.38 2.92
N LYS A 179 -3.80 11.72 3.77
CA LYS A 179 -4.01 11.79 5.21
C LYS A 179 -5.08 12.82 5.56
N LYS A 180 -4.98 14.05 5.05
CA LYS A 180 -6.01 15.09 5.26
C LYS A 180 -7.39 14.63 4.80
N PHE A 181 -7.47 13.99 3.64
CA PHE A 181 -8.71 13.43 3.13
C PHE A 181 -9.30 12.39 4.11
N LEU A 182 -8.49 11.45 4.60
CA LEU A 182 -8.95 10.46 5.57
C LEU A 182 -9.28 11.08 6.93
N GLU A 183 -8.57 12.11 7.39
CA GLU A 183 -8.91 12.82 8.63
C GLU A 183 -10.32 13.42 8.56
N ASN A 184 -10.74 13.89 7.38
CA ASN A 184 -12.08 14.45 7.18
C ASN A 184 -13.18 13.37 7.13
N TYR A 185 -12.94 12.26 6.43
CA TYR A 185 -14.01 11.28 6.15
C TYR A 185 -13.91 9.98 6.96
N ALA A 186 -12.71 9.54 7.33
CA ALA A 186 -12.44 8.30 8.05
C ALA A 186 -11.37 8.47 9.15
N PRO A 187 -11.56 9.42 10.11
CA PRO A 187 -10.54 9.76 11.11
C PRO A 187 -10.12 8.58 11.99
N ASN A 188 -11.03 7.63 12.25
CA ASN A 188 -10.74 6.43 13.03
C ASN A 188 -9.62 5.58 12.39
N ILE A 189 -9.58 5.49 11.05
CA ILE A 189 -8.55 4.73 10.32
C ILE A 189 -7.19 5.41 10.50
N VAL A 190 -7.14 6.74 10.37
CA VAL A 190 -5.90 7.51 10.58
C VAL A 190 -5.41 7.32 12.02
N ASN A 191 -6.30 7.49 12.99
CA ASN A 191 -5.99 7.33 14.41
C ASN A 191 -5.47 5.92 14.73
N ALA A 192 -6.12 4.87 14.21
CA ALA A 192 -5.69 3.49 14.42
C ALA A 192 -4.28 3.24 13.87
N CYS A 193 -4.01 3.68 12.64
CA CYS A 193 -2.71 3.49 11.98
C CYS A 193 -1.60 4.27 12.70
N GLU A 194 -1.83 5.55 12.99
CA GLU A 194 -0.83 6.46 13.57
C GLU A 194 -0.56 6.17 15.05
N ASN A 195 -1.54 5.66 15.80
CA ASN A 195 -1.31 5.16 17.16
C ASN A 195 -0.53 3.84 17.15
N PHE A 196 -0.68 3.04 16.10
CA PHE A 196 -0.02 1.75 15.98
C PHE A 196 1.44 1.86 15.54
N ALA A 197 1.75 2.56 14.44
CA ALA A 197 3.09 2.58 13.84
C ALA A 197 3.76 3.95 13.91
N LYS A 198 5.10 3.97 13.94
CA LYS A 198 5.91 5.20 13.93
C LYS A 198 6.00 5.84 12.55
N ASP A 199 5.99 5.03 11.50
CA ASP A 199 6.11 5.46 10.10
C ASP A 199 4.89 4.95 9.34
N VAL A 200 3.95 5.86 9.06
CA VAL A 200 2.73 5.57 8.31
C VAL A 200 2.73 6.37 7.02
N ILE A 201 2.44 5.71 5.90
CA ILE A 201 2.25 6.37 4.62
C ILE A 201 0.94 5.93 3.97
N TYR A 202 0.23 6.87 3.36
CA TYR A 202 -1.04 6.66 2.69
C TYR A 202 -0.84 6.80 1.19
N ILE A 203 -0.98 5.71 0.44
CA ILE A 203 -0.67 5.69 -1.00
C ILE A 203 -1.95 5.37 -1.78
N PRO A 204 -2.45 6.31 -2.61
CA PRO A 204 -3.59 6.04 -3.47
C PRO A 204 -3.17 5.17 -4.65
N VAL A 205 -3.97 4.15 -4.95
CA VAL A 205 -3.68 3.14 -5.98
C VAL A 205 -4.95 2.80 -6.76
N SER A 206 -4.79 2.63 -8.07
CA SER A 206 -5.78 1.95 -8.90
C SER A 206 -5.10 0.83 -9.69
N SER A 207 -5.41 -0.43 -9.36
CA SER A 207 -4.78 -1.57 -10.04
C SER A 207 -5.17 -1.65 -11.52
N PHE A 208 -6.43 -1.31 -11.84
CA PHE A 208 -6.89 -1.21 -13.24
C PHE A 208 -6.85 0.22 -13.77
N GLY A 209 -7.10 1.22 -12.92
CA GLY A 209 -7.20 2.64 -13.33
C GLY A 209 -8.32 2.96 -14.29
N SER A 210 -9.30 2.06 -14.39
CA SER A 210 -10.52 2.19 -15.18
C SER A 210 -11.69 1.62 -14.39
N ARG A 211 -12.85 2.26 -14.47
CA ARG A 211 -14.07 1.78 -13.81
C ARG A 211 -14.66 0.60 -14.60
N PRO A 212 -15.21 -0.42 -13.94
CA PRO A 212 -15.92 -1.49 -14.63
C PRO A 212 -17.09 -0.94 -15.46
N THR A 213 -17.28 -1.50 -16.65
CA THR A 213 -18.42 -1.23 -17.53
C THR A 213 -19.36 -2.43 -17.54
N LEU A 214 -20.63 -2.23 -17.89
CA LEU A 214 -21.56 -3.35 -18.06
C LEU A 214 -21.23 -4.08 -19.35
N GLY A 215 -20.79 -5.33 -19.21
CA GLY A 215 -20.59 -6.26 -20.32
C GLY A 215 -21.87 -7.09 -20.59
N PRO A 216 -21.74 -8.16 -21.40
CA PRO A 216 -22.81 -9.11 -21.62
C PRO A 216 -23.39 -9.64 -20.30
N GLU A 217 -24.70 -9.91 -20.28
CA GLU A 217 -25.43 -10.40 -19.09
C GLU A 217 -25.42 -9.44 -17.89
N ASN A 218 -25.25 -8.13 -18.10
CA ASN A 218 -25.15 -7.11 -17.04
C ASN A 218 -24.03 -7.38 -16.02
N LYS A 219 -22.99 -8.12 -16.41
CA LYS A 219 -21.82 -8.34 -15.55
C LYS A 219 -20.89 -7.13 -15.62
N ALA A 220 -20.42 -6.68 -14.46
CA ALA A 220 -19.37 -5.67 -14.41
C ALA A 220 -18.06 -6.26 -14.97
N MET A 221 -17.52 -5.65 -16.02
CA MET A 221 -16.34 -6.10 -16.75
C MET A 221 -15.35 -4.95 -16.95
N ILE A 222 -14.06 -5.28 -16.90
CA ILE A 222 -12.96 -4.37 -17.27
C ILE A 222 -12.52 -4.73 -18.68
N LYS A 223 -12.41 -3.74 -19.57
CA LYS A 223 -11.84 -3.95 -20.89
C LYS A 223 -10.31 -3.94 -20.78
N PRO A 224 -9.60 -5.01 -21.22
CA PRO A 224 -8.14 -5.07 -21.10
C PRO A 224 -7.41 -3.88 -21.73
N SER A 225 -7.91 -3.35 -22.85
CA SER A 225 -7.34 -2.19 -23.55
C SER A 225 -7.46 -0.86 -22.78
N GLU A 226 -8.32 -0.81 -21.75
CA GLU A 226 -8.56 0.39 -20.94
C GLU A 226 -7.79 0.34 -19.61
N ILE A 227 -7.07 -0.75 -19.32
CA ILE A 227 -6.25 -0.89 -18.11
C ILE A 227 -5.10 0.12 -18.14
N ARG A 228 -5.11 1.04 -17.17
CA ARG A 228 -4.11 2.10 -16.97
C ARG A 228 -3.79 2.22 -15.48
N PRO A 229 -2.99 1.31 -14.91
CA PRO A 229 -2.75 1.28 -13.47
C PRO A 229 -2.18 2.60 -12.96
N ILE A 230 -2.67 3.05 -11.81
CA ILE A 230 -2.20 4.27 -11.15
C ILE A 230 -1.45 3.82 -9.90
N TRP A 231 -0.13 4.06 -9.91
CA TRP A 231 0.77 3.85 -8.76
C TRP A 231 0.76 2.43 -8.17
N ALA A 232 0.32 1.42 -8.93
CA ALA A 232 0.14 0.05 -8.43
C ALA A 232 1.42 -0.57 -7.86
N SER A 233 2.60 -0.21 -8.39
CA SER A 233 3.91 -0.67 -7.89
C SER A 233 4.49 0.19 -6.76
N VAL A 234 4.00 1.41 -6.57
CA VAL A 234 4.59 2.41 -5.66
C VAL A 234 4.61 1.95 -4.19
N PRO A 235 3.56 1.30 -3.64
CA PRO A 235 3.61 0.78 -2.28
C PRO A 235 4.79 -0.16 -2.04
N MET A 236 5.01 -1.10 -2.96
CA MET A 236 6.09 -2.08 -2.84
C MET A 236 7.46 -1.41 -2.95
N LEU A 237 7.62 -0.50 -3.91
CA LEU A 237 8.87 0.24 -4.08
C LEU A 237 9.20 1.13 -2.89
N TYR A 238 8.18 1.78 -2.29
CA TYR A 238 8.37 2.56 -1.07
C TYR A 238 8.79 1.69 0.11
N ALA A 239 8.15 0.52 0.29
CA ALA A 239 8.54 -0.43 1.33
C ALA A 239 9.99 -0.88 1.16
N LEU A 240 10.39 -1.27 -0.05
CA LEU A 240 11.77 -1.66 -0.36
C LEU A 240 12.77 -0.53 -0.10
N ALA A 241 12.46 0.69 -0.53
CA ALA A 241 13.29 1.86 -0.28
C ALA A 241 13.51 2.15 1.22
N LYS A 242 12.55 1.74 2.07
CA LYS A 242 12.61 1.92 3.52
C LYS A 242 13.28 0.77 4.26
N THR A 243 13.08 -0.46 3.83
CA THR A 243 13.53 -1.65 4.57
C THR A 243 14.86 -2.19 4.06
N VAL A 244 15.20 -1.97 2.78
CA VAL A 244 16.43 -2.47 2.17
C VAL A 244 17.27 -1.31 1.66
N LYS A 245 18.40 -1.09 2.31
CA LYS A 245 19.32 -0.01 1.97
C LYS A 245 19.86 -0.17 0.54
N ASP A 246 19.85 0.93 -0.22
CA ASP A 246 20.41 1.08 -1.58
C ASP A 246 19.86 0.06 -2.61
N ILE A 247 18.66 -0.48 -2.38
CA ILE A 247 18.00 -1.41 -3.31
C ILE A 247 17.39 -0.71 -4.52
N LEU A 248 17.10 0.59 -4.39
CA LEU A 248 16.50 1.40 -5.44
C LEU A 248 17.27 2.73 -5.58
N PRO A 249 17.43 3.25 -6.81
CA PRO A 249 17.84 4.64 -7.02
C PRO A 249 16.72 5.59 -6.58
N LEU A 250 17.01 6.48 -5.62
CA LEU A 250 16.02 7.37 -5.01
C LEU A 250 16.30 8.83 -5.35
N TRP A 251 15.24 9.59 -5.63
CA TRP A 251 15.26 11.04 -5.64
C TRP A 251 14.72 11.57 -4.31
N LEU A 252 15.56 12.27 -3.56
CA LEU A 252 15.26 12.76 -2.21
C LEU A 252 15.03 14.28 -2.14
N LYS A 253 15.29 15.02 -3.22
CA LYS A 253 15.12 16.48 -3.29
C LYS A 253 13.67 16.85 -3.60
N SER A 254 13.24 18.06 -3.24
CA SER A 254 11.87 18.52 -3.51
C SER A 254 11.56 18.42 -5.02
N PRO A 255 10.33 18.08 -5.44
CA PRO A 255 9.97 18.03 -6.87
C PRO A 255 10.28 19.34 -7.60
N ASP A 256 10.13 20.47 -6.90
CA ASP A 256 10.43 21.81 -7.43
C ASP A 256 11.92 22.02 -7.77
N ASP A 257 12.83 21.28 -7.14
CA ASP A 257 14.27 21.39 -7.41
C ASP A 257 14.67 20.75 -8.75
N ALA A 258 13.85 19.85 -9.31
CA ALA A 258 14.14 19.22 -10.59
C ALA A 258 14.04 20.23 -11.78
N THR A 259 13.29 21.32 -11.60
CA THR A 259 13.18 22.39 -12.63
C THR A 259 14.30 23.42 -12.54
N ARG A 260 15.09 23.41 -11.46
CA ARG A 260 16.30 24.22 -11.35
C ARG A 260 17.47 23.45 -11.96
N ALA A 261 17.50 23.41 -13.29
CA ALA A 261 18.75 23.12 -13.99
C ALA A 261 19.85 24.03 -13.40
N PRO A 262 21.06 23.54 -13.11
CA PRO A 262 22.15 24.40 -12.70
C PRO A 262 22.34 25.42 -13.84
N LYS A 263 22.07 26.70 -13.55
CA LYS A 263 22.55 27.78 -14.42
C LYS A 263 24.04 27.55 -14.56
N ASN A 264 24.49 27.23 -15.77
CA ASN A 264 25.90 27.20 -16.11
C ASN A 264 26.47 28.57 -15.75
N ASN A 265 27.07 28.69 -14.57
CA ASN A 265 28.04 29.73 -14.30
C ASN A 265 29.29 29.33 -15.07
N ARG A 266 29.32 29.68 -16.35
CA ARG A 266 30.55 29.92 -17.07
C ARG A 266 30.62 31.42 -17.35
N GLN A 267 31.80 31.92 -17.00
CA GLN A 267 32.32 33.29 -17.06
C GLN A 267 31.90 34.06 -18.31
#